data_AF-A0A813KAH4-F1
#
_entry.id   AF-A0A813KAH4-F1
#
_cell.length_a   1.000
_cell.length_b   1.000
_cell.length_c   1.000
_cell.angle_alpha   90.00
_cell.angle_beta   90.00
_cell.angle_gamma   90.00
#
_symmetry.space_group_name_H-M   'P 1'
#
loop_
_entity.id
_entity.type
_entity.pdbx_description
1 polymer ?
#
loop_
_entity_poly.entity_id
_entity_poly.type
_entity_poly.pdbx_seq_one_letter_code
_entity_poly.pdbx_strand_id
1 'polypeptide(L)'
;DHFSTAVAPHEPLGDRSWALIVGHEEEGVSAASVALSDACVCVPQRQGESLNVAHAAAICLYELSRCMEPELSQTRQDRAIDC
;
A
#
# COMPACT_ATOMS: atom_id res chain seq x y z
N ASP A 1 16.50 -11.25 8.95
CA ASP A 1 16.10 -10.06 9.75
C ASP A 1 16.10 -8.75 8.96
N HIS A 2 15.52 -8.70 7.75
CA HIS A 2 15.62 -7.53 6.85
C HIS A 2 14.38 -6.61 6.80
N PHE A 3 13.28 -6.92 7.50
CA PHE A 3 12.02 -6.16 7.42
C PHE A 3 11.50 -5.71 8.80
N SER A 4 12.40 -5.27 9.68
CA SER A 4 12.07 -4.94 11.08
C SER A 4 11.51 -3.53 11.30
N THR A 5 11.42 -2.70 10.27
CA THR A 5 10.84 -1.36 10.44
C THR A 5 9.33 -1.49 10.34
N ALA A 6 8.66 -1.49 11.50
CA ALA A 6 7.23 -1.21 11.56
C ALA A 6 7.00 0.11 10.81
N VAL A 7 6.21 0.05 9.74
CA VAL A 7 5.84 1.26 8.99
C VAL A 7 5.17 2.18 10.01
N ALA A 8 5.80 3.33 10.29
CA ALA A 8 5.22 4.40 11.08
C ALA A 8 3.78 4.67 10.59
N PRO A 9 2.86 5.22 11.40
CA PRO A 9 1.56 5.65 10.89
C PRO A 9 1.82 6.46 9.61
N HIS A 10 1.42 5.88 8.48
CA HIS A 10 1.80 6.38 7.17
C HIS A 10 1.01 7.66 6.98
N GLU A 11 1.62 8.79 7.29
CA GLU A 11 1.25 10.04 6.65
C GLU A 11 1.78 9.91 5.23
N PRO A 12 0.92 9.64 4.23
CA PRO A 12 1.37 9.51 2.85
C PRO A 12 1.62 10.93 2.36
N LEU A 13 2.81 11.45 2.66
CA LEU A 13 3.36 12.62 2.02
C LEU A 13 3.89 12.16 0.66
N GLY A 14 3.01 12.08 -0.33
CA GLY A 14 3.34 11.68 -1.69
C GLY A 14 2.16 11.83 -2.64
N ASP A 15 2.46 12.18 -3.89
CA ASP A 15 1.50 12.09 -4.99
C ASP A 15 1.04 10.63 -5.14
N ARG A 16 -0.22 10.45 -5.57
CA ARG A 16 -0.97 9.18 -5.59
C ARG A 16 -0.46 8.19 -6.66
N SER A 17 0.84 8.20 -6.93
CA SER A 17 1.55 7.49 -7.98
C SER A 17 2.50 6.47 -7.36
N TRP A 18 1.97 5.31 -6.99
CA TRP A 18 2.74 4.19 -6.46
C TRP A 18 2.59 2.95 -7.33
N ALA A 19 3.61 2.10 -7.32
CA ALA A 19 3.58 0.76 -7.91
C ALA A 19 3.87 -0.26 -6.81
N LEU A 20 2.92 -1.16 -6.55
CA LEU A 20 3.09 -2.23 -5.57
C LEU A 20 3.68 -3.46 -6.27
N ILE A 21 4.91 -3.83 -5.89
CA ILE A 21 5.55 -5.07 -6.35
C ILE A 21 5.29 -6.15 -5.31
N VAL A 22 4.79 -7.30 -5.76
CA VAL A 22 4.51 -8.45 -4.90
C VAL A 22 5.26 -9.67 -5.43
N GLY A 23 5.87 -10.43 -4.52
CA GLY A 23 6.74 -11.55 -4.83
C GLY A 23 6.00 -12.86 -5.12
N HIS A 24 6.73 -13.87 -5.57
CA HIS A 24 6.23 -15.22 -5.73
C HIS A 24 5.92 -15.85 -4.35
N GLU A 25 4.94 -16.75 -4.27
CA GLU A 25 4.48 -17.32 -2.98
C GLU A 25 5.60 -18.07 -2.23
N GLU A 26 6.47 -18.76 -2.96
CA GLU A 26 7.55 -19.56 -2.35
C GLU A 26 8.90 -18.84 -2.34
N GLU A 27 9.17 -18.02 -3.37
CA GLU A 27 10.50 -17.43 -3.60
C GLU A 27 10.56 -15.95 -3.17
N GLY A 28 9.42 -15.34 -2.88
CA GLY A 28 9.33 -13.93 -2.51
C GLY A 28 9.67 -12.98 -3.68
N VAL A 29 10.10 -11.77 -3.34
CA VAL A 29 10.46 -10.72 -4.30
C VAL A 29 11.92 -10.88 -4.70
N SER A 30 12.23 -10.78 -6.00
CA SER A 30 13.61 -10.88 -6.48
C SER A 30 14.48 -9.74 -5.91
N ALA A 31 15.77 -10.00 -5.69
CA ALA A 31 16.72 -8.99 -5.23
C ALA A 31 16.83 -7.80 -6.20
N ALA A 32 16.67 -8.05 -7.51
CA ALA A 32 16.66 -7.00 -8.52
C ALA A 32 15.46 -6.07 -8.38
N SER A 33 14.27 -6.62 -8.10
CA SER A 33 13.07 -5.83 -7.83
C SER A 33 13.20 -5.02 -6.54
N VAL A 34 13.76 -5.60 -5.47
CA VAL A 34 14.02 -4.89 -4.21
C VAL A 34 14.97 -3.71 -4.42
N ALA A 35 16.02 -3.88 -5.23
CA ALA A 35 16.97 -2.82 -5.53
C ALA A 35 16.39 -1.65 -6.35
N LEU A 36 15.29 -1.89 -7.08
CA LEU A 36 14.58 -0.87 -7.87
C LEU A 36 13.48 -0.17 -7.07
N SER A 37 13.08 -0.72 -5.92
CA SER A 37 12.00 -0.16 -5.10
C SER A 37 12.48 0.99 -4.24
N ASP A 38 11.67 2.05 -4.16
CA ASP A 38 11.91 3.17 -3.25
C ASP A 38 11.78 2.74 -1.78
N ALA A 39 10.90 1.78 -1.51
CA ALA A 39 10.65 1.24 -0.17
C ALA A 39 10.27 -0.24 -0.21
N CYS A 40 10.61 -0.94 0.87
CA CYS A 40 10.13 -2.29 1.17
C CYS A 40 9.29 -2.24 2.44
N VAL A 41 8.09 -2.81 2.39
CA VAL A 41 7.13 -2.81 3.50
C VAL A 41 6.72 -4.24 3.86
N CYS A 42 6.29 -4.45 5.10
CA CYS A 42 5.78 -5.73 5.58
C CYS A 42 4.45 -5.56 6.31
N VAL A 43 3.58 -6.58 6.23
CA VAL A 43 2.38 -6.65 7.06
C VAL A 43 2.80 -7.23 8.42
N PRO A 44 2.57 -6.53 9.54
CA PRO A 44 2.93 -7.07 10.86
C PRO A 44 2.17 -8.37 11.15
N GLN A 45 2.90 -9.42 11.53
CA GLN A 45 2.35 -10.72 11.93
C GLN A 45 2.70 -11.03 13.38
N ARG A 46 1.76 -11.60 14.15
CA ARG A 46 2.04 -12.07 15.51
C ARG A 46 2.72 -13.44 15.53
N GLN A 47 2.38 -14.31 14.58
CA GLN A 47 2.90 -15.67 14.39
C GLN A 47 2.79 -16.05 12.91
N GLY A 48 3.57 -17.04 12.48
CA GLY A 48 3.65 -17.50 11.08
C GLY A 48 4.84 -16.92 10.33
N GLU A 49 5.28 -17.60 9.27
CA GLU A 49 6.46 -17.21 8.47
C GLU A 49 6.12 -16.15 7.41
N SER A 50 4.96 -16.28 6.75
CA SER A 50 4.47 -15.32 5.76
C SER A 50 2.95 -15.38 5.66
N LEU A 51 2.34 -14.35 5.07
CA LEU A 51 0.94 -14.41 4.63
C LEU A 51 0.88 -14.96 3.22
N ASN A 52 -0.27 -15.53 2.85
CA ASN A 52 -0.59 -15.75 1.45
C ASN A 52 -0.44 -14.42 0.68
N VAL A 53 0.15 -14.49 -0.51
CA VAL A 53 0.54 -13.33 -1.32
C VAL A 53 -0.66 -12.42 -1.63
N ALA A 54 -1.83 -12.99 -1.90
CA ALA A 54 -3.03 -12.23 -2.22
C ALA A 54 -3.57 -11.51 -0.97
N HIS A 55 -3.50 -12.14 0.21
CA HIS A 55 -3.87 -11.50 1.48
C HIS A 55 -2.92 -10.34 1.83
N ALA A 56 -1.61 -10.54 1.66
CA ALA A 56 -0.63 -9.47 1.88
C ALA A 56 -0.88 -8.29 0.93
N ALA A 57 -1.09 -8.57 -0.36
CA ALA A 57 -1.40 -7.55 -1.36
C ALA A 57 -2.70 -6.80 -1.05
N ALA A 58 -3.76 -7.50 -0.65
CA ALA A 58 -5.04 -6.89 -0.30
C ALA A 58 -4.93 -5.92 0.88
N ILE A 59 -4.18 -6.30 1.94
CA ILE A 59 -3.93 -5.42 3.09
C ILE A 59 -3.16 -4.17 2.65
N CYS A 60 -2.07 -4.34 1.88
CA CYS A 60 -1.29 -3.22 1.38
C CYS A 60 -2.11 -2.26 0.50
N LEU A 61 -2.89 -2.80 -0.43
CA LEU A 61 -3.75 -2.01 -1.32
C LEU A 61 -4.85 -1.28 -0.54
N TYR A 62 -5.45 -1.92 0.47
CA TYR A 62 -6.45 -1.29 1.31
C TYR A 62 -5.86 -0.08 2.05
N GLU A 63 -4.71 -0.25 2.69
CA GLU A 63 -4.04 0.82 3.41
C GLU A 63 -3.60 1.97 2.47
N LEU A 64 -3.01 1.64 1.31
CA LEU A 64 -2.64 2.64 0.30
C LEU A 64 -3.86 3.38 -0.26
N SER A 65 -4.98 2.69 -0.46
CA SER A 65 -6.23 3.31 -0.98
C SER A 65 -6.97 4.14 0.08
N ARG A 66 -6.88 3.79 1.36
CA ARG A 66 -7.45 4.61 2.45
C ARG A 66 -6.85 6.02 2.45
N CYS A 67 -5.60 6.11 2.06
CA CYS A 67 -4.85 7.36 1.91
C CYS A 67 -5.15 8.11 0.62
N MET A 68 -5.85 7.46 -0.31
CA MET A 68 -6.29 8.07 -1.55
C MET A 68 -7.61 8.84 -1.40
N GLU A 69 -8.31 8.80 -0.26
CA GLU A 69 -9.47 9.68 -0.06
C GLU A 69 -9.07 11.06 0.48
N PRO A 70 -8.89 12.03 -0.41
CA PRO A 70 -9.52 13.33 -0.23
C PRO A 70 -10.41 13.67 -1.44
N GLU A 71 -11.61 14.20 -1.17
CA GLU A 71 -12.59 14.74 -2.13
C GLU A 71 -13.59 13.79 -2.82
N LEU A 72 -14.41 13.05 -2.07
CA LEU A 72 -15.78 12.72 -2.52
C LEU A 72 -16.86 13.62 -1.87
N SER A 73 -16.46 14.75 -1.29
CA SER A 73 -17.37 15.69 -0.61
C SER A 73 -17.60 17.02 -1.35
N GLN A 74 -16.88 17.34 -2.44
CA GLN A 74 -17.01 18.67 -3.07
C GLN A 74 -17.62 18.68 -4.47
N THR A 75 -17.61 17.60 -5.25
CA THR A 75 -18.11 17.63 -6.65
C THR A 75 -19.59 17.24 -6.82
N ARG A 76 -20.33 16.96 -5.74
CA ARG A 76 -21.81 16.81 -5.80
C ARG A 76 -22.57 18.09 -5.43
N GLN A 77 -21.92 19.09 -4.84
CA GLN A 77 -22.60 20.31 -4.37
C GLN A 77 -22.70 21.42 -5.44
N ASP A 78 -21.82 21.43 -6.46
CA ASP A 78 -21.77 22.49 -7.47
C ASP A 78 -22.62 22.25 -8.73
N ARG A 79 -23.50 21.23 -8.75
CA ARG A 79 -24.49 21.02 -9.83
C ARG A 79 -25.94 21.20 -9.40
N ALA A 80 -26.18 21.88 -8.27
CA ALA A 80 -27.53 22.20 -7.79
C ALA A 80 -27.79 23.71 -7.64
N ILE A 81 -26.97 24.58 -8.25
CA ILE A 81 -27.26 26.01 -8.41
C ILE A 81 -26.91 26.41 -9.85
N ASP A 82 -27.65 25.89 -10.83
CA ASP A 82 -28.00 26.61 -12.06
C ASP A 82 -29.05 25.79 -12.81
N CYS A 83 -30.33 26.11 -12.56
CA CYS A 83 -31.57 25.92 -13.34
C CYS A 83 -32.78 26.00 -12.39
#